data_AF-A0A9D5HLX9-F1
#
_entry.id   AF-A0A9D5HLX9-F1
#
_cell.length_a   1.000
_cell.length_b   1.000
_cell.length_c   1.000
_cell.angle_alpha   90.00
_cell.angle_beta   90.00
_cell.angle_gamma   90.00
#
_symmetry.space_group_name_H-M   'P 1'
#
loop_
_entity.id
_entity.type
_entity.pdbx_description
1 polymer ?
#
loop_
_entity_poly.entity_id
_entity_poly.type
_entity_poly.pdbx_seq_one_letter_code
_entity_poly.pdbx_strand_id
1 'polypeptide(L)'
;MGTSGRTISQQAFDALVAENISDLGMDPEEALEDAVEALTLQGVDLSGIVKCVPGVNRVEDNPVMLSLDGLKKASARLECSEVESSDLDEIVRLFDEIYGFCSSGGENAMIAMRNGGVELLVSICGACRDSSERVLVSGLRALRSILRDFESRQVFWRGDGHKIVMDILKKSSDIPSLLDCGFSVVAVCFVELKIDELFLDILRGQPKDAVPNLYDAIRVILTPDDNRVAASQVYGYARRFAKIGIADALVDVFHQGISSSSLVSACIALKAISVNDEICKSVSSKGGIDVILQCIDDSSEYNNNAVAKTCCSLLSKLAGSDSNKNAIVQKGGLDRLIKLSSRFFDDPSVLQEVMSIIGVLSLRSPENASRAIEAGAGDLAIQAMQKFPVAYQMQRQSCYMIRNLVARNPENRTILLSNGVEKILRRVKASHESCKEAATDALRDLGLDDYNA
;
A
#
# COMPACT_ATOMS: atom_id res chain seq x y z
N MET A 1 -17.59 4.11 -10.40
CA MET A 1 -18.00 4.81 -11.63
C MET A 1 -17.44 6.20 -11.53
N GLY A 2 -16.42 6.55 -12.32
CA GLY A 2 -16.04 7.95 -12.48
C GLY A 2 -17.04 8.58 -13.43
N THR A 3 -17.74 9.61 -12.99
CA THR A 3 -18.36 10.55 -13.93
C THR A 3 -17.23 11.05 -14.82
N SER A 4 -17.17 10.59 -16.07
CA SER A 4 -16.24 11.15 -17.04
C SER A 4 -16.67 12.60 -17.24
N GLY A 5 -16.00 13.51 -16.53
CA GLY A 5 -16.19 14.95 -16.70
C GLY A 5 -15.97 15.32 -18.16
N ARG A 6 -16.61 16.38 -18.63
CA ARG A 6 -16.30 16.92 -19.96
C ARG A 6 -14.84 17.37 -19.94
N THR A 7 -14.05 17.05 -20.94
CA THR A 7 -12.65 17.52 -21.04
C THR A 7 -12.53 18.61 -22.11
N ILE A 8 -11.51 19.45 -21.99
CA ILE A 8 -11.16 20.50 -22.94
C ILE A 8 -9.70 20.35 -23.39
N SER A 9 -9.35 20.76 -24.61
CA SER A 9 -7.95 20.81 -25.08
C SER A 9 -7.28 22.12 -24.66
N GLN A 10 -5.94 22.13 -24.58
CA GLN A 10 -5.19 23.38 -24.30
C GLN A 10 -5.56 24.48 -25.29
N GLN A 11 -5.61 24.14 -26.59
CA GLN A 11 -5.97 25.11 -27.63
C GLN A 11 -7.39 25.68 -27.46
N ALA A 12 -8.36 24.85 -27.07
CA ALA A 12 -9.73 25.33 -26.85
C ALA A 12 -9.84 26.17 -25.57
N PHE A 13 -9.06 25.85 -24.54
CA PHE A 13 -8.96 26.66 -23.33
C PHE A 13 -8.33 28.03 -23.63
N ASP A 14 -7.19 28.05 -24.33
CA ASP A 14 -6.50 29.30 -24.70
C ASP A 14 -7.36 30.17 -25.62
N ALA A 15 -8.11 29.56 -26.54
CA ALA A 15 -9.05 30.26 -27.41
C ALA A 15 -10.19 30.91 -26.60
N LEU A 16 -10.75 30.20 -25.61
CA LEU A 16 -11.79 30.75 -24.74
C LEU A 16 -11.28 31.96 -23.94
N VAL A 17 -10.08 31.87 -23.36
CA VAL A 17 -9.46 33.00 -22.64
C VAL A 17 -9.23 34.18 -23.59
N ALA A 18 -8.77 33.92 -24.83
CA ALA A 18 -8.57 34.96 -25.82
C ALA A 18 -9.89 35.62 -26.26
N GLU A 19 -10.96 34.85 -26.43
CA GLU A 19 -12.32 35.35 -26.71
C GLU A 19 -12.84 36.23 -25.56
N ASN A 20 -12.63 35.83 -24.30
CA ASN A 20 -12.99 36.67 -23.14
C ASN A 20 -12.29 38.03 -23.18
N ILE A 21 -11.03 38.10 -23.63
CA ILE A 21 -10.31 39.36 -23.79
C ILE A 21 -10.85 40.16 -24.99
N SER A 22 -11.01 39.53 -26.16
CA SER A 22 -11.37 40.25 -27.39
C SER A 22 -12.83 40.69 -27.43
N ASP A 23 -13.74 39.84 -26.94
CA ASP A 23 -15.18 40.00 -27.14
C ASP A 23 -15.85 40.63 -25.92
N LEU A 24 -15.34 40.35 -24.71
CA LEU A 24 -15.86 40.90 -23.45
C LEU A 24 -15.01 42.07 -22.92
N GLY A 25 -13.82 42.29 -23.48
CA GLY A 25 -12.93 43.40 -23.09
C GLY A 25 -12.34 43.25 -21.69
N MET A 26 -12.26 42.02 -21.17
CA MET A 26 -11.70 41.70 -19.86
C MET A 26 -10.19 41.92 -19.80
N ASP A 27 -9.67 42.23 -18.62
CA ASP A 27 -8.22 42.20 -18.37
C ASP A 27 -7.69 40.75 -18.47
N PRO A 28 -6.44 40.50 -18.91
CA PRO A 28 -5.92 39.13 -19.07
C PRO A 28 -5.98 38.25 -17.82
N GLU A 29 -5.83 38.80 -16.61
CA GLU A 29 -5.96 38.02 -15.37
C GLU A 29 -7.43 37.65 -15.11
N GLU A 30 -8.33 38.62 -15.28
CA GLU A 30 -9.79 38.44 -15.13
C GLU A 30 -10.34 37.44 -16.16
N ALA A 31 -9.88 37.53 -17.41
CA ALA A 31 -10.30 36.63 -18.49
C ALA A 31 -9.93 35.17 -18.22
N LEU A 32 -8.75 34.94 -17.62
CA LEU A 32 -8.30 33.61 -17.23
C LEU A 32 -9.13 33.08 -16.05
N GLU A 33 -9.35 33.90 -15.02
CA GLU A 33 -10.16 33.53 -13.86
C GLU A 33 -11.60 33.20 -14.27
N ASP A 34 -12.22 34.03 -15.12
CA ASP A 34 -13.57 33.80 -15.65
C ASP A 34 -13.65 32.50 -16.46
N ALA A 35 -12.70 32.24 -17.35
CA ALA A 35 -12.68 31.01 -18.14
C ALA A 35 -12.55 29.77 -17.25
N VAL A 36 -11.70 29.82 -16.22
CA VAL A 36 -11.55 28.73 -15.24
C VAL A 36 -12.83 28.53 -14.45
N GLU A 37 -13.45 29.61 -13.95
CA GLU A 37 -14.70 29.53 -13.18
C GLU A 37 -15.85 28.99 -14.04
N ALA A 38 -16.05 29.53 -15.24
CA ALA A 38 -17.10 29.12 -16.16
C ALA A 38 -16.99 27.64 -16.53
N LEU A 39 -15.79 27.16 -16.90
CA LEU A 39 -15.57 25.76 -17.23
C LEU A 39 -15.75 24.84 -16.01
N THR A 40 -15.31 25.29 -14.83
CA THR A 40 -15.51 24.56 -13.58
C THR A 40 -17.00 24.44 -13.24
N LEU A 41 -17.79 25.52 -13.38
CA LEU A 41 -19.25 25.51 -13.19
C LEU A 41 -19.97 24.59 -14.17
N GLN A 42 -19.45 24.44 -15.39
CA GLN A 42 -19.95 23.50 -16.40
C GLN A 42 -19.53 22.05 -16.15
N GLY A 43 -18.73 21.78 -15.12
CA GLY A 43 -18.21 20.46 -14.79
C GLY A 43 -17.16 19.96 -15.79
N VAL A 44 -16.41 20.88 -16.41
CA VAL A 44 -15.27 20.55 -17.27
C VAL A 44 -14.04 20.25 -16.42
N ASP A 45 -13.37 19.14 -16.69
CA ASP A 45 -12.11 18.78 -16.05
C ASP A 45 -10.94 19.55 -16.70
N LEU A 46 -10.36 20.46 -15.91
CA LEU A 46 -9.21 21.28 -16.28
C LEU A 46 -7.87 20.64 -15.88
N SER A 47 -7.87 19.39 -15.40
CA SER A 47 -6.65 18.69 -15.01
C SER A 47 -5.67 18.59 -16.18
N GLY A 48 -4.44 19.04 -15.94
CA GLY A 48 -3.36 19.04 -16.92
C GLY A 48 -3.43 20.15 -17.98
N ILE A 49 -4.36 21.12 -17.84
CA ILE A 49 -4.33 22.37 -18.61
C ILE A 49 -3.35 23.34 -17.96
N VAL A 50 -2.45 23.90 -18.75
CA VAL A 50 -1.53 24.94 -18.31
C VAL A 50 -2.28 26.26 -18.30
N LYS A 51 -2.40 26.86 -17.12
CA LYS A 51 -3.13 28.11 -16.90
C LYS A 51 -2.15 29.28 -17.00
N CYS A 52 -2.15 29.94 -18.14
CA CYS A 52 -1.30 31.09 -18.43
C CYS A 52 -2.14 32.37 -18.51
N VAL A 53 -1.60 33.46 -17.96
CA VAL A 53 -2.14 34.81 -18.14
C VAL A 53 -1.66 35.32 -19.51
N PRO A 54 -2.57 35.57 -20.47
CA PRO A 54 -2.19 35.99 -21.82
C PRO A 54 -1.30 37.24 -21.81
N GLY A 55 -0.17 37.18 -22.51
CA GLY A 55 0.79 38.27 -22.60
C GLY A 55 1.78 38.38 -21.44
N VAL A 56 1.57 37.66 -20.33
CA VAL A 56 2.49 37.62 -19.18
C VAL A 56 3.36 36.38 -19.21
N ASN A 57 2.75 35.20 -19.36
CA ASN A 57 3.44 33.93 -19.46
C ASN A 57 2.82 33.06 -20.57
N ARG A 58 3.60 32.11 -21.07
CA ARG A 58 3.19 31.19 -22.12
C ARG A 58 3.20 29.75 -21.62
N VAL A 59 2.52 28.88 -22.35
CA VAL A 59 2.50 27.44 -22.06
C VAL A 59 3.92 26.88 -22.07
N GLU A 60 4.77 27.39 -22.98
CA GLU A 60 6.17 26.99 -23.10
C GLU A 60 7.02 27.45 -21.92
N ASP A 61 6.58 28.43 -21.13
CA ASP A 61 7.30 28.90 -19.93
C ASP A 61 7.02 28.01 -18.71
N ASN A 62 6.04 27.10 -18.80
CA ASN A 62 5.76 26.16 -17.73
C ASN A 62 6.98 25.25 -17.48
N PRO A 63 7.43 25.08 -16.21
CA PRO A 63 8.64 24.31 -15.91
C PRO A 63 8.60 22.86 -16.42
N VAL A 64 7.44 22.21 -16.38
CA VAL A 64 7.27 20.85 -16.90
C VAL A 64 7.42 20.82 -18.41
N MET A 65 6.82 21.80 -19.11
CA MET A 65 6.91 21.93 -20.57
C MET A 65 8.35 22.21 -21.02
N LEU A 66 9.07 23.08 -20.31
CA LEU A 66 10.49 23.36 -20.56
C LEU A 66 11.34 22.11 -20.44
N SER A 67 11.16 21.33 -19.37
CA SER A 67 11.94 20.09 -19.18
C SER A 67 11.58 19.02 -20.23
N LEU A 68 10.30 18.90 -20.61
CA LEU A 68 9.87 17.97 -21.68
C LEU A 68 10.44 18.36 -23.04
N ASP A 69 10.43 19.64 -23.40
CA ASP A 69 10.99 20.11 -24.66
C ASP A 69 12.52 20.02 -24.69
N GLY A 70 13.18 20.22 -23.55
CA GLY A 70 14.59 19.90 -23.36
C GLY A 70 14.87 18.42 -23.64
N LEU A 71 14.06 17.51 -23.07
CA LEU A 71 14.20 16.07 -23.28
C LEU A 71 13.97 15.67 -24.74
N LYS A 72 12.98 16.25 -25.42
CA LYS A 72 12.76 15.99 -26.86
C LYS A 72 13.99 16.36 -27.68
N LYS A 73 14.59 17.51 -27.42
CA LYS A 73 15.81 17.98 -28.09
C LYS A 73 17.01 17.08 -27.79
N ALA A 74 17.19 16.68 -26.53
CA ALA A 74 18.26 15.78 -26.13
C ALA A 74 18.08 14.37 -26.72
N SER A 75 16.85 13.85 -26.72
CA SER A 75 16.52 12.55 -27.31
C SER A 75 16.79 12.51 -28.81
N ALA A 76 16.50 13.59 -29.54
CA ALA A 76 16.80 13.65 -30.98
C ALA A 76 18.30 13.55 -31.29
N ARG A 77 19.16 14.03 -30.38
CA ARG A 77 20.62 13.93 -30.54
C ARG A 77 21.12 12.50 -30.30
N LEU A 78 20.51 11.76 -29.36
CA LEU A 78 20.82 10.34 -29.14
C LEU A 78 20.61 9.48 -30.39
N GLU A 79 19.69 9.87 -31.28
CA GLU A 79 19.41 9.14 -32.53
C GLU A 79 20.38 9.49 -33.67
N CYS A 80 21.05 10.65 -33.60
CA CYS A 80 21.74 11.25 -34.74
C CYS A 80 23.28 11.22 -34.65
N SER A 81 23.87 11.05 -33.46
CA SER A 81 25.32 11.09 -33.25
C SER A 81 25.83 10.06 -32.23
N GLU A 82 27.16 9.92 -32.10
CA GLU A 82 27.73 9.20 -30.96
C GLU A 82 27.27 9.88 -29.65
N VAL A 83 26.88 9.07 -28.68
CA VAL A 83 26.32 9.54 -27.41
C VAL A 83 27.42 10.20 -26.58
N GLU A 84 27.37 11.52 -26.43
CA GLU A 84 28.29 12.25 -25.57
C GLU A 84 27.87 12.16 -24.09
N SER A 85 28.85 12.21 -23.18
CA SER A 85 28.56 12.20 -21.73
C SER A 85 27.74 13.41 -21.30
N SER A 86 27.95 14.55 -21.95
CA SER A 86 27.20 15.81 -21.77
C SER A 86 25.71 15.65 -22.06
N ASP A 87 25.34 14.92 -23.12
CA ASP A 87 23.94 14.64 -23.46
C ASP A 87 23.27 13.78 -22.38
N LEU A 88 23.98 12.77 -21.87
CA LEU A 88 23.46 11.92 -20.79
C LEU A 88 23.30 12.71 -19.48
N ASP A 89 24.24 13.61 -19.16
CA ASP A 89 24.16 14.49 -17.99
C ASP A 89 22.97 15.46 -18.11
N GLU A 90 22.71 16.00 -19.30
CA GLU A 90 21.54 16.84 -19.56
C GLU A 90 20.23 16.07 -19.38
N ILE A 91 20.14 14.85 -19.92
CA ILE A 91 18.96 13.99 -19.77
C ILE A 91 18.69 13.66 -18.30
N VAL A 92 19.73 13.31 -17.53
CA VAL A 92 19.60 13.05 -16.09
C VAL A 92 19.03 14.27 -15.38
N ARG A 93 19.60 15.46 -15.61
CA ARG A 93 19.11 16.71 -15.00
C ARG A 93 17.64 16.97 -15.33
N LEU A 94 17.24 16.80 -16.59
CA LEU A 94 15.87 17.05 -17.03
C LEU A 94 14.87 16.02 -16.46
N PHE A 95 15.28 14.75 -16.31
CA PHE A 95 14.48 13.76 -15.60
C PHE A 95 14.30 14.10 -14.12
N ASP A 96 15.38 14.52 -13.45
CA ASP A 96 15.33 14.91 -12.04
C ASP A 96 14.44 16.15 -11.84
N GLU A 97 14.45 17.10 -12.78
CA GLU A 97 13.52 18.24 -12.79
C GLU A 97 12.06 17.80 -12.90
N ILE A 98 11.73 16.94 -13.87
CA ILE A 98 10.37 16.39 -14.03
C ILE A 98 9.93 15.66 -12.76
N TYR A 99 10.81 14.84 -12.19
CA TYR A 99 10.55 14.17 -10.91
C TYR A 99 10.30 15.20 -9.79
N GLY A 100 11.12 16.24 -9.68
CA GLY A 100 10.95 17.32 -8.70
C GLY A 100 9.59 18.01 -8.83
N PHE A 101 9.17 18.34 -10.05
CA PHE A 101 7.90 19.00 -10.32
C PHE A 101 6.68 18.08 -10.11
N CYS A 102 6.80 16.78 -10.41
CA CYS A 102 5.67 15.84 -10.42
C CYS A 102 5.57 14.96 -9.16
N SER A 103 6.57 14.98 -8.27
CA SER A 103 6.56 14.17 -7.04
C SER A 103 5.57 14.70 -5.99
N SER A 104 5.41 16.01 -5.89
CA SER A 104 4.69 16.71 -4.81
C SER A 104 3.23 17.10 -5.12
N GLY A 105 2.76 16.97 -6.37
CA GLY A 105 1.41 17.37 -6.76
C GLY A 105 0.86 16.63 -8.00
N GLY A 106 -0.47 16.53 -8.09
CA GLY A 106 -1.16 15.86 -9.20
C GLY A 106 -1.20 16.69 -10.49
N GLU A 107 -1.31 18.02 -10.39
CA GLU A 107 -1.50 18.91 -11.54
C GLU A 107 -0.31 18.85 -12.53
N ASN A 108 0.92 18.97 -12.04
CA ASN A 108 2.12 18.86 -12.89
C ASN A 108 2.28 17.49 -13.54
N ALA A 109 1.92 16.41 -12.83
CA ALA A 109 1.92 15.06 -13.40
C ALA A 109 0.89 14.94 -14.54
N MET A 110 -0.29 15.58 -14.40
CA MET A 110 -1.29 15.63 -15.46
C MET A 110 -0.84 16.49 -16.65
N ILE A 111 -0.17 17.62 -16.41
CA ILE A 111 0.44 18.44 -17.47
C ILE A 111 1.46 17.59 -18.24
N ALA A 112 2.37 16.90 -17.52
CA ALA A 112 3.36 16.04 -18.16
C ALA A 112 2.72 14.94 -19.00
N MET A 113 1.69 14.27 -18.46
CA MET A 113 0.95 13.21 -19.14
C MET A 113 0.29 13.71 -20.43
N ARG A 114 -0.48 14.81 -20.36
CA ARG A 114 -1.22 15.35 -21.51
C ARG A 114 -0.33 15.85 -22.63
N ASN A 115 0.92 16.17 -22.32
CA ASN A 115 1.92 16.66 -23.27
C ASN A 115 2.93 15.59 -23.71
N GLY A 116 2.55 14.30 -23.62
CA GLY A 116 3.33 13.18 -24.15
C GLY A 116 4.53 12.77 -23.30
N GLY A 117 4.55 13.18 -22.03
CA GLY A 117 5.66 12.91 -21.13
C GLY A 117 5.85 11.41 -20.84
N VAL A 118 4.79 10.63 -20.77
CA VAL A 118 4.89 9.17 -20.54
C VAL A 118 5.62 8.50 -21.70
N GLU A 119 5.20 8.78 -22.92
CA GLU A 119 5.77 8.24 -24.16
C GLU A 119 7.23 8.65 -24.33
N LEU A 120 7.54 9.93 -24.09
CA LEU A 120 8.90 10.46 -24.20
C LEU A 120 9.84 9.80 -23.19
N LEU A 121 9.44 9.71 -21.91
CA LEU A 121 10.25 9.09 -20.86
C LEU A 121 10.47 7.60 -21.15
N VAL A 122 9.43 6.89 -21.58
CA VAL A 122 9.53 5.47 -21.97
C VAL A 122 10.49 5.30 -23.15
N SER A 123 10.38 6.15 -24.18
CA SER A 123 11.27 6.12 -25.36
C SER A 123 12.74 6.29 -24.97
N ILE A 124 13.05 7.32 -24.17
CA ILE A 124 14.42 7.61 -23.73
C ILE A 124 14.96 6.48 -22.84
N CYS A 125 14.18 5.96 -21.89
CA CYS A 125 14.58 4.80 -21.09
C CYS A 125 14.84 3.55 -21.98
N GLY A 126 14.04 3.36 -23.03
CA GLY A 126 14.23 2.28 -23.99
C GLY A 126 15.51 2.43 -24.82
N ALA A 127 15.84 3.66 -25.24
CA ALA A 127 17.06 3.98 -25.98
C ALA A 127 18.33 3.84 -25.12
N CYS A 128 18.27 4.27 -23.86
CA CYS A 128 19.40 4.26 -22.93
C CYS A 128 19.53 2.96 -22.10
N ARG A 129 18.70 1.94 -22.37
CA ARG A 129 18.62 0.69 -21.58
C ARG A 129 19.94 -0.05 -21.40
N ASP A 130 20.87 0.09 -22.35
CA ASP A 130 22.17 -0.58 -22.38
C ASP A 130 23.33 0.42 -22.20
N SER A 131 23.03 1.72 -22.02
CA SER A 131 24.01 2.80 -22.15
C SER A 131 24.37 3.49 -20.83
N SER A 132 23.39 3.71 -19.94
CA SER A 132 23.64 4.48 -18.71
C SER A 132 22.67 4.16 -17.57
N GLU A 133 23.18 3.55 -16.51
CA GLU A 133 22.42 3.29 -15.27
C GLU A 133 21.83 4.59 -14.69
N ARG A 134 22.61 5.67 -14.66
CA ARG A 134 22.19 6.97 -14.10
C ARG A 134 20.97 7.54 -14.82
N VAL A 135 20.95 7.43 -16.15
CA VAL A 135 19.80 7.86 -16.96
C VAL A 135 18.58 7.02 -16.65
N LEU A 136 18.74 5.69 -16.55
CA LEU A 136 17.62 4.79 -16.25
C LEU A 136 17.05 5.00 -14.84
N VAL A 137 17.90 5.17 -13.82
CA VAL A 137 17.47 5.46 -12.45
C VAL A 137 16.65 6.75 -12.41
N SER A 138 17.14 7.82 -13.02
CA SER A 138 16.46 9.13 -13.04
C SER A 138 15.16 9.07 -13.86
N GLY A 139 15.20 8.42 -15.03
CA GLY A 139 14.06 8.25 -15.91
C GLY A 139 12.94 7.42 -15.30
N LEU A 140 13.26 6.30 -14.62
CA LEU A 140 12.26 5.48 -13.93
C LEU A 140 11.61 6.21 -12.75
N ARG A 141 12.37 7.04 -12.02
CA ARG A 141 11.81 7.91 -10.96
C ARG A 141 10.85 8.96 -11.53
N ALA A 142 11.26 9.64 -12.61
CA ALA A 142 10.41 10.59 -13.31
C ALA A 142 9.13 9.92 -13.83
N LEU A 143 9.27 8.75 -14.46
CA LEU A 143 8.15 7.96 -14.98
C LEU A 143 7.19 7.55 -13.86
N ARG A 144 7.71 7.04 -12.74
CA ARG A 144 6.90 6.72 -11.56
C ARG A 144 6.12 7.93 -11.02
N SER A 145 6.69 9.14 -11.10
CA SER A 145 6.04 10.35 -10.59
C SER A 145 4.83 10.79 -11.42
N ILE A 146 4.80 10.46 -12.71
CA ILE A 146 3.71 10.84 -13.64
C ILE A 146 2.66 9.73 -13.83
N LEU A 147 2.97 8.48 -13.48
CA LEU A 147 2.03 7.35 -13.52
C LEU A 147 1.10 7.32 -12.29
N ARG A 148 0.15 8.25 -12.25
CA ARG A 148 -0.74 8.47 -11.10
C ARG A 148 -2.09 7.80 -11.26
N ASP A 149 -2.69 7.92 -12.43
CA ASP A 149 -4.08 7.57 -12.70
C ASP A 149 -4.23 6.47 -13.76
N PHE A 150 -5.47 6.15 -14.11
CA PHE A 150 -5.76 5.12 -15.10
C PHE A 150 -5.29 5.50 -16.51
N GLU A 151 -5.39 6.77 -16.89
CA GLU A 151 -5.05 7.25 -18.24
C GLU A 151 -3.53 7.19 -18.47
N SER A 152 -2.73 7.73 -17.56
CA SER A 152 -1.26 7.65 -17.62
C SER A 152 -0.77 6.20 -17.69
N ARG A 153 -1.36 5.29 -16.92
CA ARG A 153 -1.06 3.84 -16.97
C ARG A 153 -1.44 3.21 -18.30
N GLN A 154 -2.55 3.64 -18.91
CA GLN A 154 -2.98 3.16 -20.23
C GLN A 154 -2.02 3.63 -21.33
N VAL A 155 -1.58 4.89 -21.29
CA VAL A 155 -0.58 5.44 -22.21
C VAL A 155 0.74 4.68 -22.08
N PHE A 156 1.22 4.46 -20.85
CA PHE A 156 2.42 3.65 -20.57
C PHE A 156 2.32 2.24 -21.16
N TRP A 157 1.15 1.62 -21.05
CA TRP A 157 0.93 0.28 -21.57
C TRP A 157 0.94 0.25 -23.11
N ARG A 158 0.26 1.20 -23.76
CA ARG A 158 0.23 1.34 -25.23
C ARG A 158 1.61 1.64 -25.82
N GLY A 159 2.44 2.39 -25.10
CA GLY A 159 3.81 2.72 -25.49
C GLY A 159 4.84 1.64 -25.18
N ASP A 160 4.43 0.39 -24.91
CA ASP A 160 5.33 -0.73 -24.56
C ASP A 160 6.21 -0.48 -23.30
N GLY A 161 5.87 0.50 -22.47
CA GLY A 161 6.66 0.86 -21.29
C GLY A 161 6.85 -0.30 -20.32
N HIS A 162 5.83 -1.15 -20.17
CA HIS A 162 5.91 -2.36 -19.36
C HIS A 162 6.95 -3.37 -19.85
N LYS A 163 7.16 -3.49 -21.17
CA LYS A 163 8.21 -4.36 -21.74
C LYS A 163 9.59 -3.78 -21.49
N ILE A 164 9.74 -2.47 -21.71
CA ILE A 164 11.00 -1.75 -21.47
C ILE A 164 11.42 -1.87 -20.01
N VAL A 165 10.50 -1.61 -19.06
CA VAL A 165 10.80 -1.76 -17.62
C VAL A 165 11.20 -3.20 -17.28
N MET A 166 10.55 -4.21 -17.87
CA MET A 166 10.94 -5.60 -17.66
C MET A 166 12.30 -5.96 -18.24
N ASP A 167 12.63 -5.44 -19.40
CA ASP A 167 13.93 -5.67 -20.02
C ASP A 167 15.04 -5.01 -19.21
N ILE A 168 14.81 -3.81 -18.68
CA ILE A 168 15.70 -3.13 -17.74
C ILE A 168 15.90 -4.01 -16.50
N LEU A 169 14.80 -4.39 -15.82
CA LEU A 169 14.85 -5.18 -14.58
C LEU A 169 15.57 -6.53 -14.75
N LYS A 170 15.39 -7.21 -15.90
CA LYS A 170 16.06 -8.48 -16.19
C LYS A 170 17.56 -8.32 -16.45
N LYS A 171 17.97 -7.21 -17.05
CA LYS A 171 19.38 -6.93 -17.35
C LYS A 171 20.14 -6.36 -16.17
N SER A 172 19.45 -5.74 -15.22
CA SER A 172 20.04 -5.06 -14.07
C SER A 172 19.88 -5.85 -12.76
N SER A 173 19.91 -7.18 -12.82
CA SER A 173 19.64 -8.04 -11.66
C SER A 173 20.65 -7.90 -10.51
N ASP A 174 21.81 -7.32 -10.79
CA ASP A 174 22.91 -7.04 -9.87
C ASP A 174 22.98 -5.58 -9.38
N ILE A 175 22.08 -4.70 -9.85
CA ILE A 175 22.11 -3.25 -9.58
C ILE A 175 20.90 -2.84 -8.73
N PRO A 176 21.03 -2.71 -7.39
CA PRO A 176 19.88 -2.50 -6.51
C PRO A 176 19.13 -1.19 -6.74
N SER A 177 19.85 -0.10 -7.02
CA SER A 177 19.28 1.23 -7.34
C SER A 177 18.30 1.16 -8.51
N LEU A 178 18.69 0.43 -9.56
CA LEU A 178 17.91 0.28 -10.78
C LEU A 178 16.75 -0.69 -10.58
N LEU A 179 16.96 -1.79 -9.85
CA LEU A 179 15.89 -2.70 -9.43
C LEU A 179 14.82 -1.97 -8.61
N ASP A 180 15.23 -1.17 -7.63
CA ASP A 180 14.30 -0.46 -6.76
C ASP A 180 13.46 0.56 -7.55
N CYS A 181 14.11 1.34 -8.43
CA CYS A 181 13.39 2.27 -9.29
C CYS A 181 12.46 1.55 -10.27
N GLY A 182 12.88 0.43 -10.85
CA GLY A 182 12.05 -0.38 -11.75
C GLY A 182 10.83 -0.97 -11.03
N PHE A 183 11.01 -1.53 -9.84
CA PHE A 183 9.87 -2.03 -9.05
C PHE A 183 8.96 -0.91 -8.55
N SER A 184 9.46 0.30 -8.34
CA SER A 184 8.60 1.44 -8.01
C SER A 184 7.58 1.71 -9.12
N VAL A 185 7.98 1.56 -10.39
CA VAL A 185 7.10 1.66 -11.57
C VAL A 185 6.15 0.46 -11.66
N VAL A 186 6.65 -0.76 -11.45
CA VAL A 186 5.79 -1.97 -11.40
C VAL A 186 4.72 -1.86 -10.31
N ALA A 187 5.03 -1.25 -9.17
CA ALA A 187 4.08 -1.07 -8.07
C ALA A 187 2.92 -0.11 -8.38
N VAL A 188 2.95 0.64 -9.50
CA VAL A 188 1.81 1.48 -9.95
C VAL A 188 1.21 1.06 -11.28
N CYS A 189 1.94 0.27 -12.05
CA CYS A 189 1.44 -0.34 -13.26
C CYS A 189 1.16 -1.80 -12.93
N PHE A 190 -0.09 -2.14 -12.58
CA PHE A 190 -0.49 -3.53 -12.55
C PHE A 190 -0.24 -4.13 -13.93
N VAL A 191 0.79 -4.95 -14.06
CA VAL A 191 1.10 -5.63 -15.31
C VAL A 191 1.14 -7.12 -15.03
N GLU A 192 0.39 -7.89 -15.82
CA GLU A 192 0.49 -9.35 -15.92
C GLU A 192 1.82 -9.71 -16.60
N LEU A 193 2.90 -9.45 -15.88
CA LEU A 193 4.25 -9.81 -16.28
C LEU A 193 4.55 -11.16 -15.65
N LYS A 194 5.22 -12.04 -16.38
CA LYS A 194 5.89 -13.22 -15.80
C LYS A 194 7.10 -12.75 -14.98
N ILE A 195 6.83 -11.99 -13.91
CA ILE A 195 7.79 -11.31 -13.04
C ILE A 195 8.05 -12.10 -11.75
N ASP A 196 7.27 -13.15 -11.51
CA ASP A 196 7.35 -14.00 -10.33
C ASP A 196 8.70 -14.71 -10.18
N GLU A 197 9.27 -15.24 -11.27
CA GLU A 197 10.64 -15.80 -11.26
C GLU A 197 11.67 -14.72 -10.90
N LEU A 198 11.53 -13.52 -11.48
CA LEU A 198 12.41 -12.39 -11.18
C LEU A 198 12.30 -11.92 -9.72
N PHE A 199 11.09 -11.88 -9.16
CA PHE A 199 10.88 -11.57 -7.74
C PHE A 199 11.63 -12.56 -6.86
N LEU A 200 11.54 -13.85 -7.17
CA LEU A 200 12.22 -14.89 -6.40
C LEU A 200 13.74 -14.78 -6.51
N ASP A 201 14.26 -14.57 -7.71
CA ASP A 201 15.69 -14.43 -7.96
C ASP A 201 16.27 -13.24 -7.20
N ILE A 202 15.57 -12.10 -7.21
CA ILE A 202 16.01 -10.89 -6.49
C ILE A 202 15.89 -11.07 -4.98
N LEU A 203 14.80 -11.66 -4.49
CA LEU A 203 14.67 -11.97 -3.05
C LEU A 203 15.81 -12.87 -2.56
N ARG A 204 16.35 -13.77 -3.41
CA ARG A 204 17.45 -14.67 -3.05
C ARG A 204 18.83 -14.06 -3.27
N GLY A 205 19.00 -13.25 -4.31
CA GLY A 205 20.30 -12.74 -4.76
C GLY A 205 20.68 -11.40 -4.18
N GLN A 206 19.70 -10.54 -3.84
CA GLN A 206 19.95 -9.19 -3.36
C GLN A 206 19.86 -9.10 -1.82
N PRO A 207 20.61 -8.17 -1.19
CA PRO A 207 20.39 -7.84 0.21
C PRO A 207 18.94 -7.40 0.42
N LYS A 208 18.29 -7.90 1.48
CA LYS A 208 16.84 -7.75 1.67
C LYS A 208 16.37 -6.30 1.78
N ASP A 209 17.25 -5.39 2.20
CA ASP A 209 16.99 -3.95 2.31
C ASP A 209 17.39 -3.14 1.08
N ALA A 210 18.00 -3.75 0.07
CA ALA A 210 18.53 -3.04 -1.09
C ALA A 210 17.44 -2.65 -2.11
N VAL A 211 16.28 -3.33 -2.07
CA VAL A 211 15.20 -3.18 -3.06
C VAL A 211 13.83 -3.09 -2.37
N PRO A 212 13.55 -2.04 -1.58
CA PRO A 212 12.29 -1.93 -0.82
C PRO A 212 11.03 -1.95 -1.69
N ASN A 213 11.06 -1.37 -2.91
CA ASN A 213 9.89 -1.35 -3.79
C ASN A 213 9.50 -2.74 -4.32
N LEU A 214 10.37 -3.75 -4.20
CA LEU A 214 10.05 -5.15 -4.54
C LEU A 214 8.87 -5.67 -3.72
N TYR A 215 8.85 -5.40 -2.42
CA TYR A 215 7.79 -5.85 -1.52
C TYR A 215 6.46 -5.18 -1.84
N ASP A 216 6.50 -3.89 -2.21
CA ASP A 216 5.32 -3.16 -2.66
C ASP A 216 4.81 -3.68 -4.01
N ALA A 217 5.69 -4.00 -4.96
CA ALA A 217 5.30 -4.62 -6.22
C ALA A 217 4.60 -5.98 -5.99
N ILE A 218 5.15 -6.84 -5.12
CA ILE A 218 4.52 -8.11 -4.73
C ILE A 218 3.13 -7.86 -4.12
N ARG A 219 3.02 -6.90 -3.20
CA ARG A 219 1.76 -6.55 -2.52
C ARG A 219 0.71 -6.04 -3.50
N VAL A 220 1.07 -5.13 -4.40
CA VAL A 220 0.13 -4.49 -5.33
C VAL A 220 -0.39 -5.50 -6.35
N ILE A 221 0.44 -6.41 -6.86
CA ILE A 221 -0.03 -7.48 -7.76
C ILE A 221 -1.06 -8.40 -7.08
N LEU A 222 -0.99 -8.52 -5.75
CA LEU A 222 -1.91 -9.30 -4.93
C LEU A 222 -3.07 -8.47 -4.34
N THR A 223 -3.16 -7.19 -4.70
CA THR A 223 -4.26 -6.32 -4.29
C THR A 223 -5.07 -6.00 -5.54
N PRO A 224 -6.38 -6.31 -5.59
CA PRO A 224 -7.19 -5.98 -6.76
C PRO A 224 -7.24 -4.46 -6.94
N ASP A 225 -6.65 -3.96 -8.02
CA ASP A 225 -6.63 -2.53 -8.40
C ASP A 225 -8.02 -2.04 -8.83
N ASP A 226 -8.87 -2.97 -9.27
CA ASP A 226 -10.25 -2.73 -9.68
C ASP A 226 -11.14 -3.77 -9.02
N ASN A 227 -12.22 -3.33 -8.37
CA ASN A 227 -13.25 -4.22 -7.80
C ASN A 227 -13.93 -5.11 -8.86
N ARG A 228 -13.65 -4.90 -10.15
CA ARG A 228 -14.07 -5.72 -11.30
C ARG A 228 -13.10 -6.87 -11.62
N VAL A 229 -11.85 -6.83 -11.15
CA VAL A 229 -10.94 -7.98 -11.27
C VAL A 229 -11.48 -9.07 -10.35
N ALA A 230 -11.92 -10.18 -10.95
CA ALA A 230 -12.45 -11.29 -10.20
C ALA A 230 -11.42 -11.73 -9.15
N ALA A 231 -11.84 -11.81 -7.88
CA ALA A 231 -11.00 -12.24 -6.77
C ALA A 231 -10.15 -13.48 -7.12
N SER A 232 -10.69 -14.37 -7.95
CA SER A 232 -10.03 -15.56 -8.48
C SER A 232 -8.66 -15.34 -9.11
N GLN A 233 -8.39 -14.20 -9.75
CA GLN A 233 -7.08 -13.91 -10.36
C GLN A 233 -6.01 -13.65 -9.31
N VAL A 234 -6.30 -12.82 -8.30
CA VAL A 234 -5.41 -12.56 -7.16
C VAL A 234 -5.09 -13.86 -6.41
N TYR A 235 -6.09 -14.72 -6.20
CA TYR A 235 -5.87 -16.07 -5.65
C TYR A 235 -4.99 -16.96 -6.55
N GLY A 236 -5.03 -16.77 -7.86
CA GLY A 236 -4.14 -17.44 -8.81
C GLY A 236 -2.68 -17.02 -8.64
N TYR A 237 -2.42 -15.71 -8.58
CA TYR A 237 -1.08 -15.17 -8.35
C TYR A 237 -0.50 -15.58 -7.00
N ALA A 238 -1.26 -15.45 -5.91
CA ALA A 238 -0.79 -15.83 -4.58
C ALA A 238 -0.37 -17.31 -4.52
N ARG A 239 -1.15 -18.21 -5.13
CA ARG A 239 -0.81 -19.64 -5.22
C ARG A 239 0.44 -19.88 -6.07
N ARG A 240 0.60 -19.17 -7.18
CA ARG A 240 1.79 -19.25 -8.03
C ARG A 240 3.03 -18.76 -7.28
N PHE A 241 2.95 -17.61 -6.62
CA PHE A 241 4.04 -17.04 -5.81
C PHE A 241 4.47 -17.98 -4.69
N ALA A 242 3.51 -18.57 -3.97
CA ALA A 242 3.80 -19.57 -2.97
C ALA A 242 4.44 -20.83 -3.57
N LYS A 243 3.92 -21.33 -4.71
CA LYS A 243 4.43 -22.53 -5.38
C LYS A 243 5.89 -22.40 -5.82
N ILE A 244 6.30 -21.23 -6.31
CA ILE A 244 7.69 -21.01 -6.74
C ILE A 244 8.63 -20.71 -5.56
N GLY A 245 8.08 -20.37 -4.39
CA GLY A 245 8.86 -20.15 -3.15
C GLY A 245 9.07 -18.69 -2.77
N ILE A 246 8.29 -17.73 -3.31
CA ILE A 246 8.35 -16.33 -2.86
C ILE A 246 7.96 -16.23 -1.38
N ALA A 247 6.93 -16.96 -0.94
CA ALA A 247 6.50 -16.96 0.46
C ALA A 247 7.64 -17.38 1.40
N ASP A 248 8.38 -18.43 1.03
CA ASP A 248 9.54 -18.92 1.77
C ASP A 248 10.67 -17.87 1.78
N ALA A 249 10.98 -17.26 0.63
CA ALA A 249 12.03 -16.24 0.52
C ALA A 249 11.70 -14.95 1.29
N LEU A 250 10.41 -14.66 1.51
CA LEU A 250 9.97 -13.57 2.38
C LEU A 250 10.17 -13.94 3.86
N VAL A 251 9.99 -15.20 4.27
CA VAL A 251 10.30 -15.65 5.64
C VAL A 251 11.78 -15.39 5.97
N ASP A 252 12.68 -15.54 5.01
CA ASP A 252 14.10 -15.27 5.19
C ASP A 252 14.42 -13.80 5.55
N VAL A 253 13.56 -12.84 5.17
CA VAL A 253 13.72 -11.43 5.54
C VAL A 253 13.61 -11.24 7.05
N PHE A 254 12.72 -11.99 7.69
CA PHE A 254 12.48 -11.87 9.13
C PHE A 254 13.66 -12.35 9.96
N HIS A 255 14.54 -13.22 9.41
CA HIS A 255 15.74 -13.67 10.10
C HIS A 255 16.77 -12.54 10.32
N GLN A 256 16.64 -11.41 9.62
CA GLN A 256 17.43 -10.20 9.91
C GLN A 256 16.92 -9.43 11.13
N GLY A 257 15.76 -9.81 11.66
CA GLY A 257 15.13 -9.21 12.83
C GLY A 257 14.65 -7.78 12.58
N ILE A 258 14.43 -7.06 13.68
CA ILE A 258 13.87 -5.70 13.68
C ILE A 258 14.75 -4.65 13.00
N SER A 259 16.03 -4.95 12.78
CA SER A 259 16.99 -4.05 12.13
C SER A 259 16.72 -3.86 10.64
N SER A 260 15.97 -4.77 10.00
CA SER A 260 15.64 -4.64 8.58
C SER A 260 14.64 -3.51 8.35
N SER A 261 15.03 -2.56 7.52
CA SER A 261 14.14 -1.47 7.06
C SER A 261 12.94 -1.99 6.26
N SER A 262 13.07 -3.17 5.66
CA SER A 262 12.07 -3.82 4.82
C SER A 262 11.10 -4.73 5.58
N LEU A 263 11.31 -4.93 6.88
CA LEU A 263 10.50 -5.87 7.68
C LEU A 263 9.00 -5.59 7.58
N VAL A 264 8.59 -4.33 7.69
CA VAL A 264 7.18 -3.94 7.59
C VAL A 264 6.64 -4.28 6.20
N SER A 265 7.34 -3.91 5.13
CA SER A 265 6.90 -4.19 3.76
C SER A 265 6.85 -5.69 3.46
N ALA A 266 7.82 -6.46 3.95
CA ALA A 266 7.86 -7.91 3.85
C ALA A 266 6.68 -8.57 4.61
N CYS A 267 6.34 -8.08 5.81
CA CYS A 267 5.16 -8.53 6.55
C CYS A 267 3.87 -8.35 5.74
N ILE A 268 3.70 -7.19 5.09
CA ILE A 268 2.51 -6.88 4.31
C ILE A 268 2.46 -7.75 3.04
N ALA A 269 3.59 -7.91 2.35
CA ALA A 269 3.70 -8.78 1.18
C ALA A 269 3.38 -10.24 1.52
N LEU A 270 3.94 -10.78 2.60
CA LEU A 270 3.69 -12.15 3.03
C LEU A 270 2.23 -12.35 3.47
N LYS A 271 1.62 -11.34 4.10
CA LYS A 271 0.19 -11.35 4.44
C LYS A 271 -0.68 -11.43 3.19
N ALA A 272 -0.32 -10.70 2.14
CA ALA A 272 -1.03 -10.71 0.86
C ALA A 272 -0.91 -12.06 0.13
N ILE A 273 0.21 -12.78 0.26
CA ILE A 273 0.40 -14.12 -0.34
C ILE A 273 -0.36 -15.20 0.45
N SER A 274 -0.52 -15.03 1.76
CA SER A 274 -1.09 -16.03 2.69
C SER A 274 -2.61 -16.20 2.56
N VAL A 275 -3.13 -16.46 1.35
CA VAL A 275 -4.56 -16.40 1.03
C VAL A 275 -5.35 -17.68 1.33
N ASN A 276 -4.69 -18.79 1.62
CA ASN A 276 -5.33 -20.08 1.92
C ASN A 276 -4.58 -20.89 3.00
N ASP A 277 -5.22 -21.96 3.47
CA ASP A 277 -4.70 -22.82 4.55
C ASP A 277 -3.36 -23.48 4.21
N GLU A 278 -3.18 -23.94 2.97
CA GLU A 278 -1.95 -24.60 2.51
C GLU A 278 -0.74 -23.66 2.56
N ILE A 279 -0.90 -22.43 2.08
CA ILE A 279 0.16 -21.41 2.10
C ILE A 279 0.49 -21.03 3.55
N CYS A 280 -0.54 -20.81 4.38
CA CYS A 280 -0.33 -20.51 5.80
C CYS A 280 0.46 -21.63 6.50
N LYS A 281 0.16 -22.90 6.23
CA LYS A 281 0.92 -24.05 6.75
C LYS A 281 2.34 -24.09 6.22
N SER A 282 2.56 -23.79 4.94
CA SER A 282 3.90 -23.73 4.35
C SER A 282 4.78 -22.71 5.07
N VAL A 283 4.27 -21.49 5.26
CA VAL A 283 4.98 -20.42 6.00
C VAL A 283 5.32 -20.88 7.42
N SER A 284 4.39 -21.53 8.11
CA SER A 284 4.65 -22.11 9.44
C SER A 284 5.74 -23.20 9.41
N SER A 285 5.72 -24.08 8.41
CA SER A 285 6.69 -25.18 8.29
C SER A 285 8.12 -24.70 8.06
N LYS A 286 8.28 -23.48 7.56
CA LYS A 286 9.57 -22.79 7.37
C LYS A 286 10.01 -21.97 8.59
N GLY A 287 9.32 -22.10 9.72
CA GLY A 287 9.65 -21.37 10.95
C GLY A 287 9.08 -19.95 11.00
N GLY A 288 8.21 -19.56 10.06
CA GLY A 288 7.68 -18.19 10.01
C GLY A 288 6.99 -17.75 11.31
N ILE A 289 6.29 -18.66 12.01
CA ILE A 289 5.66 -18.33 13.31
C ILE A 289 6.71 -17.94 14.35
N ASP A 290 7.82 -18.68 14.47
CA ASP A 290 8.85 -18.40 15.47
C ASP A 290 9.48 -17.04 15.25
N VAL A 291 9.84 -16.74 14.00
CA VAL A 291 10.52 -15.49 13.67
C VAL A 291 9.57 -14.28 13.80
N ILE A 292 8.29 -14.43 13.45
CA ILE A 292 7.28 -13.37 13.67
C ILE A 292 7.06 -13.12 15.16
N LEU A 293 6.99 -14.18 16.00
CA LEU A 293 6.89 -14.03 17.45
C LEU A 293 8.14 -13.36 18.04
N GLN A 294 9.33 -13.65 17.50
CA GLN A 294 10.55 -12.94 17.88
C GLN A 294 10.49 -11.46 17.49
N CYS A 295 10.03 -11.13 16.28
CA CYS A 295 9.85 -9.74 15.85
C CYS A 295 8.83 -8.99 16.75
N ILE A 296 7.82 -9.68 17.27
CA ILE A 296 6.88 -9.12 18.27
C ILE A 296 7.62 -8.75 19.56
N ASP A 297 8.45 -9.64 20.10
CA ASP A 297 9.23 -9.33 21.30
C ASP A 297 10.21 -8.18 21.07
N ASP A 298 10.95 -8.20 19.96
CA ASP A 298 11.88 -7.14 19.59
C ASP A 298 11.13 -5.81 19.45
N SER A 299 9.94 -5.80 18.84
CA SER A 299 9.15 -4.57 18.68
C SER A 299 8.76 -3.93 20.02
N SER A 300 8.57 -4.76 21.06
CA SER A 300 8.29 -4.32 22.43
C SER A 300 9.53 -3.70 23.09
N GLU A 301 10.69 -4.33 22.88
CA GLU A 301 11.98 -3.87 23.40
C GLU A 301 12.39 -2.52 22.79
N TYR A 302 12.34 -2.41 21.46
CA TYR A 302 12.74 -1.22 20.72
C TYR A 302 11.62 -0.18 20.54
N ASN A 303 10.45 -0.39 21.14
CA ASN A 303 9.29 0.53 21.06
C ASN A 303 8.84 0.85 19.62
N ASN A 304 8.85 -0.14 18.73
CA ASN A 304 8.48 0.02 17.32
C ASN A 304 7.02 -0.43 17.06
N ASN A 305 6.09 0.52 17.12
CA ASN A 305 4.66 0.21 16.94
C ASN A 305 4.31 -0.24 15.51
N ALA A 306 5.06 0.16 14.48
CA ALA A 306 4.82 -0.24 13.10
C ALA A 306 5.09 -1.74 12.91
N VAL A 307 6.20 -2.22 13.45
CA VAL A 307 6.54 -3.66 13.45
C VAL A 307 5.53 -4.44 14.28
N ALA A 308 5.22 -3.97 15.50
CA ALA A 308 4.24 -4.61 16.38
C ALA A 308 2.89 -4.86 15.68
N LYS A 309 2.33 -3.81 15.05
CA LYS A 309 1.07 -3.90 14.31
C LYS A 309 1.16 -4.88 13.16
N THR A 310 2.17 -4.72 12.32
CA THR A 310 2.25 -5.48 11.07
C THR A 310 2.52 -6.97 11.34
N CYS A 311 3.34 -7.30 12.34
CA CYS A 311 3.56 -8.67 12.78
C CYS A 311 2.29 -9.30 13.39
N CYS A 312 1.55 -8.59 14.24
CA CYS A 312 0.26 -9.09 14.76
C CYS A 312 -0.74 -9.34 13.62
N SER A 313 -0.79 -8.43 12.65
CA SER A 313 -1.69 -8.54 11.50
C SER A 313 -1.35 -9.71 10.58
N LEU A 314 -0.05 -9.96 10.35
CA LEU A 314 0.42 -11.12 9.61
C LEU A 314 0.13 -12.42 10.37
N LEU A 315 0.42 -12.45 11.68
CA LEU A 315 0.17 -13.62 12.52
C LEU A 315 -1.33 -13.98 12.53
N SER A 316 -2.20 -12.97 12.56
CA SER A 316 -3.66 -13.14 12.46
C SER A 316 -4.06 -13.80 11.14
N LYS A 317 -3.42 -13.43 10.03
CA LYS A 317 -3.65 -14.05 8.73
C LYS A 317 -3.19 -15.51 8.70
N LEU A 318 -2.00 -15.80 9.25
CA LEU A 318 -1.47 -17.16 9.34
C LEU A 318 -2.31 -18.07 10.25
N ALA A 319 -2.89 -17.49 11.30
CA ALA A 319 -3.84 -18.15 12.21
C ALA A 319 -5.22 -18.43 11.56
N GLY A 320 -5.41 -18.08 10.29
CA GLY A 320 -6.54 -18.61 9.49
C GLY A 320 -6.51 -20.13 9.34
N SER A 321 -5.33 -20.76 9.54
CA SER A 321 -5.18 -22.21 9.62
C SER A 321 -5.27 -22.71 11.07
N ASP A 322 -6.12 -23.69 11.35
CA ASP A 322 -6.28 -24.24 12.71
C ASP A 322 -5.00 -24.88 13.25
N SER A 323 -4.18 -25.51 12.39
CA SER A 323 -2.87 -26.03 12.82
C SER A 323 -1.94 -24.90 13.25
N ASN A 324 -1.98 -23.76 12.56
CA ASN A 324 -1.16 -22.60 12.91
C ASN A 324 -1.67 -21.93 14.19
N LYS A 325 -2.99 -21.86 14.44
CA LYS A 325 -3.52 -21.37 15.72
C LYS A 325 -2.89 -22.12 16.89
N ASN A 326 -2.93 -23.45 16.81
CA ASN A 326 -2.38 -24.32 17.84
C ASN A 326 -0.87 -24.16 17.96
N ALA A 327 -0.15 -24.06 16.83
CA ALA A 327 1.30 -23.82 16.85
C ALA A 327 1.67 -22.48 17.52
N ILE A 328 0.94 -21.38 17.23
CA ILE A 328 1.14 -20.07 17.85
C ILE A 328 0.96 -20.17 19.36
N VAL A 329 -0.13 -20.81 19.81
CA VAL A 329 -0.46 -20.93 21.23
C VAL A 329 0.51 -21.88 21.96
N GLN A 330 0.96 -22.96 21.32
CA GLN A 330 2.00 -23.86 21.84
C GLN A 330 3.37 -23.16 21.98
N LYS A 331 3.70 -22.22 21.10
CA LYS A 331 4.94 -21.43 21.14
C LYS A 331 4.88 -20.23 22.10
N GLY A 332 3.88 -20.15 22.97
CA GLY A 332 3.72 -19.07 23.94
C GLY A 332 3.26 -17.74 23.33
N GLY A 333 2.61 -17.78 22.15
CA GLY A 333 2.18 -16.57 21.45
C GLY A 333 1.21 -15.70 22.26
N LEU A 334 0.34 -16.29 23.08
CA LEU A 334 -0.59 -15.54 23.93
C LEU A 334 0.15 -14.68 24.96
N ASP A 335 1.12 -15.24 25.68
CA ASP A 335 1.89 -14.51 26.69
C ASP A 335 2.69 -13.36 26.07
N ARG A 336 3.28 -13.58 24.89
CA ARG A 336 3.98 -12.54 24.13
C ARG A 336 3.04 -11.42 23.68
N LEU A 337 1.84 -11.75 23.22
CA LEU A 337 0.82 -10.77 22.82
C LEU A 337 0.32 -9.94 24.01
N ILE A 338 0.13 -10.55 25.18
CA ILE A 338 -0.24 -9.83 26.40
C ILE A 338 0.91 -8.93 26.85
N LYS A 339 2.14 -9.42 26.85
CA LYS A 339 3.33 -8.59 27.15
C LYS A 339 3.45 -7.40 26.19
N LEU A 340 3.23 -7.61 24.89
CA LEU A 340 3.21 -6.55 23.87
C LEU A 340 2.12 -5.51 24.19
N SER A 341 0.92 -5.96 24.53
CA SER A 341 -0.21 -5.08 24.87
C SER A 341 0.07 -4.21 26.09
N SER A 342 0.74 -4.75 27.11
CA SER A 342 1.15 -3.99 28.30
C SER A 342 2.18 -2.92 27.96
N ARG A 343 3.10 -3.21 27.02
CA ARG A 343 4.11 -2.24 26.55
C ARG A 343 3.48 -1.09 25.76
N PHE A 344 2.54 -1.40 24.88
CA PHE A 344 1.86 -0.44 24.01
C PHE A 344 0.44 -0.10 24.49
N PHE A 345 0.23 -0.09 25.82
CA PHE A 345 -1.11 0.13 26.38
C PHE A 345 -1.67 1.55 26.15
N ASP A 346 -0.82 2.49 25.73
CA ASP A 346 -1.20 3.85 25.32
C ASP A 346 -1.49 3.99 23.81
N ASP A 347 -1.25 2.94 23.01
CA ASP A 347 -1.48 2.95 21.56
C ASP A 347 -2.68 2.05 21.19
N PRO A 348 -3.89 2.61 21.03
CA PRO A 348 -5.08 1.83 20.70
C PRO A 348 -4.97 1.12 19.34
N SER A 349 -4.08 1.57 18.44
CA SER A 349 -3.88 0.92 17.15
C SER A 349 -3.11 -0.40 17.27
N VAL A 350 -2.17 -0.49 18.22
CA VAL A 350 -1.49 -1.77 18.55
C VAL A 350 -2.45 -2.71 19.30
N LEU A 351 -3.19 -2.20 20.28
CA LEU A 351 -4.17 -2.99 21.04
C LEU A 351 -5.24 -3.60 20.12
N GLN A 352 -5.70 -2.85 19.11
CA GLN A 352 -6.62 -3.35 18.10
C GLN A 352 -6.07 -4.60 17.39
N GLU A 353 -4.81 -4.57 16.93
CA GLU A 353 -4.21 -5.72 16.24
C GLU A 353 -3.99 -6.90 17.18
N VAL A 354 -3.60 -6.66 18.44
CA VAL A 354 -3.48 -7.70 19.48
C VAL A 354 -4.83 -8.40 19.73
N MET A 355 -5.90 -7.61 19.90
CA MET A 355 -7.24 -8.17 20.09
C MET A 355 -7.69 -8.98 18.87
N SER A 356 -7.35 -8.53 17.66
CA SER A 356 -7.66 -9.24 16.42
C SER A 356 -7.02 -10.63 16.37
N ILE A 357 -5.71 -10.75 16.65
CA ILE A 357 -5.05 -12.06 16.66
C ILE A 357 -5.59 -12.96 17.79
N ILE A 358 -5.77 -12.47 19.02
CA ILE A 358 -6.33 -13.29 20.11
C ILE A 358 -7.75 -13.76 19.77
N GLY A 359 -8.56 -12.90 19.16
CA GLY A 359 -9.88 -13.25 18.67
C GLY A 359 -9.83 -14.37 17.62
N VAL A 360 -8.87 -14.33 16.68
CA VAL A 360 -8.69 -15.38 15.67
C VAL A 360 -8.20 -16.70 16.30
N LEU A 361 -7.25 -16.65 17.25
CA LEU A 361 -6.75 -17.84 17.96
C LEU A 361 -7.86 -18.56 18.74
N SER A 362 -8.81 -17.80 19.29
CA SER A 362 -9.95 -18.30 20.06
C SER A 362 -11.12 -18.78 19.18
N LEU A 363 -11.16 -18.35 17.92
CA LEU A 363 -12.29 -18.64 17.02
C LEU A 363 -12.42 -20.15 16.78
N ARG A 364 -13.55 -20.71 17.24
CA ARG A 364 -13.89 -22.15 17.17
C ARG A 364 -12.89 -23.06 17.90
N SER A 365 -12.16 -22.53 18.89
CA SER A 365 -11.23 -23.30 19.72
C SER A 365 -11.41 -22.93 21.20
N PRO A 366 -12.32 -23.61 21.93
CA PRO A 366 -12.56 -23.38 23.34
C PRO A 366 -11.30 -23.55 24.20
N GLU A 367 -10.40 -24.46 23.83
CA GLU A 367 -9.14 -24.70 24.54
C GLU A 367 -8.20 -23.48 24.43
N ASN A 368 -8.05 -22.92 23.23
CA ASN A 368 -7.27 -21.70 23.03
C ASN A 368 -7.93 -20.49 23.71
N ALA A 369 -9.26 -20.45 23.75
CA ALA A 369 -10.00 -19.43 24.47
C ALA A 369 -9.74 -19.48 26.00
N SER A 370 -9.73 -20.67 26.60
CA SER A 370 -9.36 -20.84 28.02
C SER A 370 -7.94 -20.35 28.27
N ARG A 371 -6.97 -20.78 27.44
CA ARG A 371 -5.57 -20.34 27.55
C ARG A 371 -5.41 -18.83 27.37
N ALA A 372 -6.22 -18.20 26.53
CA ALA A 372 -6.21 -16.75 26.36
C ALA A 372 -6.72 -16.00 27.60
N ILE A 373 -7.76 -16.52 28.27
CA ILE A 373 -8.21 -15.97 29.56
C ILE A 373 -7.14 -16.16 30.64
N GLU A 374 -6.52 -17.34 30.74
CA GLU A 374 -5.41 -17.61 31.66
C GLU A 374 -4.23 -16.65 31.46
N ALA A 375 -3.93 -16.29 30.21
CA ALA A 375 -2.89 -15.33 29.87
C ALA A 375 -3.27 -13.86 30.18
N GLY A 376 -4.54 -13.56 30.50
CA GLY A 376 -5.01 -12.21 30.85
C GLY A 376 -5.71 -11.44 29.72
N ALA A 377 -6.13 -12.10 28.63
CA ALA A 377 -6.80 -11.43 27.51
C ALA A 377 -8.13 -10.76 27.90
N GLY A 378 -8.86 -11.34 28.86
CA GLY A 378 -10.10 -10.78 29.38
C GLY A 378 -9.89 -9.43 30.06
N ASP A 379 -8.91 -9.36 30.95
CA ASP A 379 -8.57 -8.14 31.69
C ASP A 379 -8.03 -7.06 30.76
N LEU A 380 -7.20 -7.44 29.78
CA LEU A 380 -6.75 -6.55 28.72
C LEU A 380 -7.94 -5.91 28.00
N ALA A 381 -8.92 -6.70 27.57
CA ALA A 381 -10.11 -6.20 26.87
C ALA A 381 -10.85 -5.17 27.70
N ILE A 382 -11.16 -5.52 28.96
CA ILE A 382 -11.92 -4.69 29.89
C ILE A 382 -11.20 -3.36 30.14
N GLN A 383 -9.90 -3.41 30.47
CA GLN A 383 -9.11 -2.21 30.77
C GLN A 383 -8.95 -1.31 29.54
N ALA A 384 -8.61 -1.88 28.38
CA ALA A 384 -8.45 -1.12 27.14
C ALA A 384 -9.77 -0.47 26.70
N MET A 385 -10.88 -1.22 26.73
CA MET A 385 -12.19 -0.70 26.34
C MET A 385 -12.66 0.43 27.26
N GLN A 386 -12.33 0.38 28.55
CA GLN A 386 -12.63 1.46 29.49
C GLN A 386 -11.75 2.70 29.25
N LYS A 387 -10.46 2.50 28.97
CA LYS A 387 -9.50 3.58 28.76
C LYS A 387 -9.73 4.35 27.46
N PHE A 388 -10.10 3.65 26.38
CA PHE A 388 -10.26 4.24 25.05
C PHE A 388 -11.70 4.14 24.53
N PRO A 389 -12.68 4.79 25.19
CA PRO A 389 -14.08 4.67 24.79
C PRO A 389 -14.34 5.17 23.37
N VAL A 390 -13.53 6.10 22.85
CA VAL A 390 -13.68 6.68 21.50
C VAL A 390 -12.92 5.93 20.39
N ALA A 391 -12.13 4.91 20.73
CA ALA A 391 -11.38 4.13 19.74
C ALA A 391 -12.26 3.06 19.10
N TYR A 392 -13.21 3.46 18.24
CA TYR A 392 -14.28 2.61 17.70
C TYR A 392 -13.79 1.28 17.09
N GLN A 393 -12.69 1.31 16.34
CA GLN A 393 -12.13 0.09 15.72
C GLN A 393 -11.58 -0.90 16.75
N MET A 394 -10.87 -0.39 17.76
CA MET A 394 -10.38 -1.20 18.88
C MET A 394 -11.56 -1.79 19.66
N GLN A 395 -12.58 -0.98 20.00
CA GLN A 395 -13.80 -1.44 20.67
C GLN A 395 -14.48 -2.58 19.91
N ARG A 396 -14.59 -2.46 18.58
CA ARG A 396 -15.16 -3.50 17.73
C ARG A 396 -14.35 -4.79 17.76
N GLN A 397 -13.02 -4.70 17.69
CA GLN A 397 -12.15 -5.88 17.81
C GLN A 397 -12.23 -6.52 19.20
N SER A 398 -12.35 -5.72 20.27
CA SER A 398 -12.58 -6.24 21.61
C SER A 398 -13.88 -7.04 21.70
N CYS A 399 -14.96 -6.55 21.07
CA CYS A 399 -16.24 -7.27 21.03
C CYS A 399 -16.10 -8.63 20.32
N TYR A 400 -15.43 -8.69 19.18
CA TYR A 400 -15.18 -9.96 18.47
C TYR A 400 -14.29 -10.91 19.28
N MET A 401 -13.26 -10.39 19.93
CA MET A 401 -12.41 -11.18 20.81
C MET A 401 -13.20 -11.76 21.98
N ILE A 402 -13.96 -10.93 22.71
CA ILE A 402 -14.79 -11.36 23.84
C ILE A 402 -15.79 -12.43 23.39
N ARG A 403 -16.50 -12.20 22.28
CA ARG A 403 -17.42 -13.17 21.69
C ARG A 403 -16.76 -14.54 21.49
N ASN A 404 -15.57 -14.56 20.89
CA ASN A 404 -14.85 -15.80 20.62
C ASN A 404 -14.30 -16.45 21.90
N LEU A 405 -13.91 -15.67 22.91
CA LEU A 405 -13.43 -16.18 24.19
C LEU A 405 -14.52 -16.93 24.96
N VAL A 406 -15.78 -16.52 24.84
CA VAL A 406 -16.90 -17.08 25.61
C VAL A 406 -17.76 -18.07 24.84
N ALA A 407 -17.56 -18.15 23.52
CA ALA A 407 -18.29 -19.06 22.66
C ALA A 407 -17.95 -20.51 23.04
N ARG A 408 -18.99 -21.25 23.49
CA ARG A 408 -18.87 -22.65 23.95
C ARG A 408 -17.88 -22.83 25.12
N ASN A 409 -17.73 -21.81 25.96
CA ASN A 409 -16.85 -21.83 27.13
C ASN A 409 -17.55 -21.20 28.35
N PRO A 410 -18.34 -21.98 29.13
CA PRO A 410 -19.10 -21.49 30.28
C PRO A 410 -18.23 -20.87 31.39
N GLU A 411 -17.03 -21.40 31.59
CA GLU A 411 -16.07 -20.91 32.58
C GLU A 411 -15.63 -19.48 32.23
N ASN A 412 -15.24 -19.25 30.97
CA ASN A 412 -14.87 -17.92 30.49
C ASN A 412 -16.02 -16.92 30.57
N ARG A 413 -17.27 -17.34 30.34
CA ARG A 413 -18.45 -16.46 30.54
C ARG A 413 -18.52 -15.98 31.97
N THR A 414 -18.40 -16.91 32.92
CA THR A 414 -18.48 -16.62 34.34
C THR A 414 -17.40 -15.62 34.76
N ILE A 415 -16.16 -15.84 34.32
CA ILE A 415 -15.02 -14.96 34.61
C ILE A 415 -15.21 -13.54 34.04
N LEU A 416 -15.59 -13.43 32.77
CA LEU A 416 -15.75 -12.09 32.16
C LEU A 416 -16.97 -11.34 32.72
N LEU A 417 -18.07 -12.04 33.03
CA LEU A 417 -19.23 -11.45 33.68
C LEU A 417 -18.89 -10.95 35.09
N SER A 418 -18.15 -11.73 35.89
CA SER A 418 -17.71 -11.27 37.21
C SER A 418 -16.81 -10.05 37.14
N ASN A 419 -16.06 -9.88 36.05
CA ASN A 419 -15.19 -8.73 35.82
C ASN A 419 -15.92 -7.53 35.18
N GLY A 420 -17.24 -7.61 35.01
CA GLY A 420 -18.08 -6.48 34.59
C GLY A 420 -18.10 -6.20 33.08
N VAL A 421 -17.77 -7.18 32.24
CA VAL A 421 -17.73 -7.02 30.77
C VAL A 421 -19.08 -6.57 30.19
N GLU A 422 -20.20 -6.98 30.79
CA GLU A 422 -21.55 -6.68 30.30
C GLU A 422 -21.79 -5.17 30.20
N LYS A 423 -21.51 -4.43 31.28
CA LYS A 423 -21.72 -2.97 31.33
C LYS A 423 -20.88 -2.24 30.28
N ILE A 424 -19.71 -2.79 29.94
CA ILE A 424 -18.84 -2.23 28.90
C ILE A 424 -19.44 -2.49 27.52
N LEU A 425 -19.85 -3.72 27.23
CA LEU A 425 -20.46 -4.07 25.94
C LEU A 425 -21.76 -3.31 25.68
N ARG A 426 -22.63 -3.16 26.69
CA ARG A 426 -23.85 -2.34 26.57
C ARG A 426 -23.54 -0.88 26.26
N ARG A 427 -22.51 -0.32 26.90
CA ARG A 427 -22.05 1.05 26.61
C ARG A 427 -21.54 1.19 25.18
N VAL A 428 -20.72 0.25 24.71
CA VAL A 428 -20.21 0.23 23.34
C VAL A 428 -21.34 0.13 22.33
N LYS A 429 -22.29 -0.79 22.56
CA LYS A 429 -23.50 -0.95 21.74
C LYS A 429 -24.31 0.35 21.62
N ALA A 430 -24.45 1.09 22.73
CA ALA A 430 -25.21 2.34 22.76
C ALA A 430 -24.45 3.54 22.18
N SER A 431 -23.12 3.57 22.31
CA SER A 431 -22.30 4.73 21.93
C SER A 431 -21.89 4.70 20.46
N HIS A 432 -21.79 3.51 19.85
CA HIS A 432 -21.08 3.32 18.58
C HIS A 432 -21.87 2.45 17.60
N GLU A 433 -22.50 3.08 16.61
CA GLU A 433 -23.32 2.37 15.61
C GLU A 433 -22.51 1.28 14.87
N SER A 434 -21.25 1.57 14.51
CA SER A 434 -20.36 0.61 13.83
C SER A 434 -19.96 -0.60 14.68
N CYS A 435 -20.21 -0.56 15.99
CA CYS A 435 -19.89 -1.64 16.93
C CYS A 435 -21.14 -2.39 17.40
N LYS A 436 -22.33 -1.90 17.08
CA LYS A 436 -23.61 -2.40 17.61
C LYS A 436 -23.82 -3.90 17.37
N GLU A 437 -23.59 -4.36 16.15
CA GLU A 437 -23.70 -5.79 15.80
C GLU A 437 -22.70 -6.63 16.60
N ALA A 438 -21.42 -6.25 16.59
CA ALA A 438 -20.36 -6.98 17.29
C ALA A 438 -20.61 -7.04 18.81
N ALA A 439 -21.07 -5.95 19.42
CA ALA A 439 -21.39 -5.90 20.85
C ALA A 439 -22.64 -6.73 21.17
N THR A 440 -23.66 -6.71 20.32
CA THR A 440 -24.88 -7.52 20.46
C THR A 440 -24.55 -9.01 20.38
N ASP A 441 -23.72 -9.41 19.42
CA ASP A 441 -23.25 -10.79 19.28
C ASP A 441 -22.44 -11.25 20.51
N ALA A 442 -21.60 -10.39 21.07
CA ALA A 442 -20.84 -10.70 22.28
C ALA A 442 -21.76 -10.86 23.51
N LEU A 443 -22.76 -9.98 23.68
CA LEU A 443 -23.76 -10.08 24.75
C LEU A 443 -24.59 -11.38 24.64
N ARG A 444 -24.97 -11.76 23.41
CA ARG A 444 -25.66 -13.03 23.15
C ARG A 444 -24.80 -14.22 23.55
N ASP A 445 -23.54 -14.26 23.10
CA ASP A 445 -22.66 -15.41 23.32
C ASP A 445 -22.18 -15.51 24.79
N LEU A 446 -22.27 -14.41 25.55
CA LEU A 446 -22.15 -14.36 27.02
C LEU A 446 -23.33 -15.02 27.76
N GLY A 447 -24.47 -15.23 27.08
CA GLY A 447 -25.65 -15.87 27.66
C GLY A 447 -26.61 -14.91 28.38
N LEU A 448 -26.63 -13.63 28.01
CA LEU A 448 -27.58 -12.64 28.55
C LEU A 448 -28.89 -12.70 27.75
N ASP A 449 -30.03 -12.86 28.42
CA ASP A 449 -31.33 -13.00 27.75
C ASP A 449 -31.82 -11.69 27.09
N ASP A 450 -31.48 -10.55 27.67
CA ASP A 450 -31.85 -9.20 27.23
C ASP A 450 -30.73 -8.54 26.41
N TYR A 451 -29.95 -9.33 25.67
CA TYR A 451 -28.83 -8.86 24.85
C TYR A 451 -29.25 -7.83 23.76
N ASN A 452 -30.52 -7.85 23.34
CA ASN A 452 -31.08 -6.89 22.38
C ASN A 452 -31.49 -5.55 23.00
N ALA A 453 -31.58 -5.45 24.33
CA ALA A 453 -31.98 -4.23 25.05
C ALA A 453 -31.02 -3.06 24.87
#